data_AF-A0A8T4SMW2-F1
#
_entry.id   AF-A0A8T4SMW2-F1
#
_cell.length_a   1.000
_cell.length_b   1.000
_cell.length_c   1.000
_cell.angle_alpha   90.00
_cell.angle_beta   90.00
_cell.angle_gamma   90.00
#
_symmetry.space_group_name_H-M   'P 1'
#
loop_
_entity.id
_entity.type
_entity.pdbx_description
1 polymer ?
#
loop_
_entity_poly.entity_id
_entity_poly.type
_entity_poly.pdbx_seq_one_letter_code
_entity_poly.pdbx_strand_id
1 'polypeptide(L)'
;MFKHEHDMALKTLTITKEAYNEINSLKKNNESFSELFKRLKKERRANNIDRFFGVLKNSPLKIDDLKRKLSESKKENMLLEEKKRSKIKQKMKELRI
;
A
#
# COMPACT_ATOMS: atom_id res chain seq x y z
N MET A 1 -19.15 38.26 -9.38
CA MET A 1 -19.93 37.28 -10.15
C MET A 1 -18.96 36.20 -10.60
N PHE A 2 -18.84 35.09 -9.85
CA PHE A 2 -17.89 34.03 -10.18
C PHE A 2 -18.57 33.03 -11.11
N LYS A 3 -18.27 33.13 -12.41
CA LYS A 3 -18.61 32.09 -13.38
C LYS A 3 -17.73 30.88 -13.08
N HIS A 4 -18.31 29.84 -12.48
CA HIS A 4 -17.72 28.51 -12.54
C HIS A 4 -18.11 27.90 -13.89
N GLU A 5 -17.30 28.14 -14.93
CA GLU A 5 -17.35 27.32 -16.14
C GLU A 5 -16.82 25.93 -15.79
N HIS A 6 -17.72 24.95 -15.65
CA HIS A 6 -17.35 23.56 -15.78
C HIS A 6 -17.27 23.24 -17.28
N ASP A 7 -16.08 23.42 -17.85
CA ASP A 7 -15.79 23.04 -19.22
C ASP A 7 -15.82 21.50 -19.33
N MET A 8 -16.94 20.96 -19.81
CA MET A 8 -17.15 19.52 -19.97
C MET A 8 -16.55 19.07 -21.31
N ALA A 9 -15.45 18.33 -21.26
CA ALA A 9 -14.91 17.64 -22.43
C ALA A 9 -15.59 16.27 -22.61
N LEU A 10 -16.25 16.05 -23.74
CA LEU A 10 -16.76 14.73 -24.14
C LEU A 10 -15.69 14.00 -24.97
N LYS A 11 -15.35 12.77 -24.56
CA LYS A 11 -14.46 11.89 -25.33
C LYS A 11 -14.98 10.46 -25.29
N THR A 12 -14.95 9.81 -26.45
CA THR A 12 -15.19 8.37 -26.59
C THR A 12 -13.86 7.64 -26.51
N LEU A 13 -13.80 6.57 -25.71
CA LEU A 13 -12.63 5.72 -25.59
C LEU A 13 -13.02 4.27 -25.89
N THR A 14 -12.32 3.65 -26.83
CA THR A 14 -12.46 2.22 -27.12
C THR A 14 -11.49 1.44 -26.25
N ILE A 15 -12.00 0.47 -25.48
CA ILE A 15 -11.23 -0.44 -24.64
C ILE A 15 -11.72 -1.86 -24.82
N THR A 16 -10.91 -2.83 -24.38
CA THR A 16 -11.35 -4.23 -24.33
C THR A 16 -12.53 -4.38 -23.36
N LYS A 17 -13.37 -5.39 -23.59
CA LYS A 17 -14.50 -5.70 -22.71
C LYS A 17 -14.05 -6.05 -21.29
N GLU A 18 -12.92 -6.72 -21.17
CA GLU A 18 -12.27 -7.03 -19.89
C GLU A 18 -11.93 -5.76 -19.11
N ALA A 19 -11.22 -4.82 -19.74
CA ALA A 19 -10.89 -3.54 -19.12
C ALA A 19 -12.13 -2.73 -18.73
N TYR A 20 -13.18 -2.76 -19.56
CA TYR A 20 -14.45 -2.11 -19.21
C TYR A 20 -15.07 -2.72 -17.95
N ASN A 21 -15.12 -4.05 -17.86
CA ASN A 21 -15.69 -4.75 -16.71
C ASN A 21 -14.90 -4.48 -15.43
N GLU A 22 -13.57 -4.47 -15.52
CA GLU A 22 -12.69 -4.09 -14.39
C GLU A 22 -13.02 -2.69 -13.89
N ILE A 23 -13.02 -1.69 -14.79
CA ILE A 23 -13.32 -0.30 -14.43
C ILE A 23 -14.74 -0.17 -13.86
N ASN A 24 -15.71 -0.86 -14.45
CA ASN A 24 -17.10 -0.83 -13.99
C ASN A 24 -17.27 -1.42 -12.59
N SER A 25 -16.55 -2.50 -12.26
CA SER A 25 -16.60 -3.11 -10.92
C SER A 25 -16.03 -2.20 -9.81
N LEU A 26 -15.18 -1.23 -10.17
CA LEU A 26 -14.62 -0.26 -9.24
C LEU A 26 -15.57 0.90 -8.92
N LYS A 27 -16.68 1.04 -9.65
CA LYS A 27 -17.66 2.12 -9.43
C LYS A 27 -18.44 1.89 -8.16
N LYS A 28 -18.64 2.97 -7.39
CA LYS A 28 -19.59 2.98 -6.28
C LYS A 28 -21.01 3.23 -6.80
N ASN A 29 -22.02 2.90 -5.99
CA ASN A 29 -23.42 3.15 -6.34
C ASN A 29 -23.64 4.62 -6.68
N ASN A 30 -24.30 4.87 -7.81
CA ASN A 30 -24.57 6.19 -8.38
C ASN A 30 -23.32 7.04 -8.74
N GLU A 31 -22.13 6.45 -8.82
CA GLU A 31 -20.92 7.14 -9.28
C GLU A 31 -20.86 7.20 -10.82
N SER A 32 -20.40 8.32 -11.38
CA SER A 32 -20.06 8.43 -12.80
C SER A 32 -18.62 7.96 -13.08
N PHE A 33 -18.28 7.60 -14.32
CA PHE A 33 -16.90 7.26 -14.67
C PHE A 33 -15.93 8.44 -14.43
N SER A 34 -16.38 9.67 -14.67
CA SER A 34 -15.61 10.89 -14.39
C SER A 34 -15.26 11.03 -12.91
N GLU A 35 -16.19 10.70 -12.01
CA GLU A 35 -15.96 10.71 -10.56
C GLU A 35 -15.04 9.58 -10.13
N LEU A 36 -15.21 8.38 -10.68
CA LEU A 36 -14.30 7.25 -10.47
C LEU A 36 -12.86 7.66 -10.82
N PHE A 37 -12.61 8.25 -12.00
CA PHE A 37 -11.27 8.67 -12.40
C PHE A 37 -10.68 9.76 -11.48
N LYS A 38 -11.51 10.73 -11.05
CA LYS A 38 -11.09 11.74 -10.07
C LYS A 38 -10.73 11.11 -8.72
N ARG A 39 -11.52 10.15 -8.25
CA ARG A 39 -11.31 9.42 -7.01
C ARG A 39 -10.04 8.58 -7.06
N LEU A 40 -9.86 7.77 -8.10
CA LEU A 40 -8.64 6.96 -8.31
C LEU A 40 -7.38 7.86 -8.38
N LYS A 41 -7.46 9.01 -9.04
CA LYS A 41 -6.36 10.00 -9.06
C LYS A 41 -6.07 10.56 -7.67
N LYS A 42 -7.10 10.85 -6.87
CA LYS A 42 -6.96 11.35 -5.50
C LYS A 42 -6.39 10.28 -4.56
N GLU A 43 -6.87 9.05 -4.66
CA GLU A 43 -6.37 7.90 -3.91
C GLU A 43 -4.91 7.61 -4.24
N ARG A 44 -4.50 7.64 -5.52
CA ARG A 44 -3.08 7.54 -5.90
C ARG A 44 -2.23 8.67 -5.31
N ARG A 45 -2.75 9.91 -5.24
CA ARG A 45 -2.05 11.04 -4.61
C ARG A 45 -2.00 10.95 -3.08
N ALA A 46 -3.02 10.38 -2.45
CA ALA A 46 -3.08 10.17 -1.00
C ALA A 46 -2.18 9.00 -0.57
N ASN A 47 -2.10 7.95 -1.40
CA ASN A 47 -1.23 6.80 -1.21
C ASN A 47 0.20 7.04 -1.72
N ASN A 48 0.52 8.24 -2.17
CA ASN A 48 1.90 8.67 -2.42
C ASN A 48 2.58 8.87 -1.07
N ILE A 49 2.99 7.75 -0.50
CA ILE A 49 3.75 7.61 0.74
C ILE A 49 5.00 8.52 0.69
N ASP A 50 5.50 8.82 -0.52
CA ASP A 50 6.56 9.80 -0.83
C ASP A 50 6.32 11.19 -0.24
N ARG A 51 5.07 11.62 -0.02
CA ARG A 51 4.76 12.92 0.60
C ARG A 51 4.97 12.95 2.11
N PHE A 52 4.91 11.79 2.78
CA PHE A 52 5.11 11.68 4.23
C PHE A 52 6.58 11.50 4.60
N PHE A 53 7.44 11.19 3.63
CA PHE A 53 8.87 10.98 3.81
C PHE A 53 9.67 12.29 3.78
N GLY A 54 9.24 13.34 4.48
CA GLY A 54 9.95 14.63 4.51
C GLY A 54 11.46 14.50 4.78
N VAL A 55 11.86 13.58 5.68
CA VAL A 55 13.27 13.28 6.01
C VAL A 55 13.92 12.29 5.03
N LEU A 56 13.14 11.44 4.35
CA LEU A 56 13.66 10.40 3.45
C LEU A 56 13.52 10.72 1.96
N LYS A 57 12.92 11.87 1.60
CA LYS A 57 12.68 12.31 0.22
C LYS A 57 13.98 12.47 -0.59
N ASN A 58 15.08 12.80 0.08
CA ASN A 58 16.41 12.93 -0.50
C ASN A 58 17.37 11.82 -0.02
N SER A 59 16.85 10.79 0.67
CA SER A 59 17.68 9.68 1.10
C SER A 59 17.95 8.76 -0.09
N PRO A 60 19.19 8.28 -0.29
CA PRO A 60 19.49 7.27 -1.31
C PRO A 60 18.84 5.91 -1.01
N LEU A 61 18.26 5.75 0.19
CA LEU A 61 17.56 4.54 0.60
C LEU A 61 16.20 4.45 -0.09
N LYS A 62 16.08 3.52 -1.05
CA LYS A 62 14.82 3.22 -1.72
C LYS A 62 13.85 2.57 -0.72
N ILE A 63 12.56 2.86 -0.86
CA ILE A 63 11.49 2.31 0.00
C ILE A 63 11.53 0.77 0.01
N ASP A 64 11.93 0.16 -1.09
CA ASP A 64 12.05 -1.30 -1.20
C ASP A 64 13.16 -1.86 -0.31
N ASP A 65 14.24 -1.11 -0.10
CA ASP A 65 15.32 -1.50 0.83
C ASP A 65 14.86 -1.46 2.28
N LEU A 66 14.03 -0.47 2.63
CA LEU A 66 13.42 -0.38 3.97
C LEU A 66 12.44 -1.52 4.23
N LYS A 67 11.59 -1.85 3.24
CA LYS A 67 10.67 -3.00 3.33
C LYS A 67 11.42 -4.31 3.48
N ARG A 68 12.51 -4.48 2.72
CA ARG A 68 13.39 -5.66 2.81
C ARG A 68 14.01 -5.80 4.20
N LYS A 69 14.67 -4.75 4.71
CA LYS A 69 15.26 -4.76 6.06
C LYS A 69 14.24 -5.03 7.16
N LEU A 70 13.03 -4.46 7.04
CA LEU A 70 11.96 -4.72 8.00
C LEU A 70 11.53 -6.20 8.00
N SER A 71 11.48 -6.83 6.82
CA SER A 71 11.15 -8.25 6.69
C SER A 71 12.23 -9.16 7.26
N GLU A 72 13.51 -8.81 7.06
CA GLU A 72 14.66 -9.55 7.58
C GLU A 72 14.70 -9.49 9.11
N SER A 73 14.56 -8.30 9.68
CA SER A 73 14.55 -8.11 11.13
C SER A 73 13.40 -8.85 11.82
N LYS A 74 12.22 -8.94 11.19
CA LYS A 74 11.10 -9.75 11.71
C LYS A 74 11.45 -11.24 11.76
N LYS A 75 12.10 -11.77 10.73
CA LYS A 75 12.52 -13.18 10.67
C LYS A 75 13.59 -13.49 11.71
N GLU A 76 14.59 -12.61 11.85
CA GLU A 76 15.65 -12.75 12.86
C GLU A 76 15.10 -12.77 14.28
N ASN A 77 14.17 -11.86 14.59
CA ASN A 77 13.51 -11.83 15.89
C ASN A 77 12.70 -13.11 16.16
N MET A 78 12.00 -13.65 15.16
CA MET A 78 11.25 -14.90 15.30
C MET A 78 12.19 -16.07 15.65
N LEU A 79 13.30 -16.21 14.92
CA LEU A 79 14.32 -17.23 15.17
C LEU A 79 14.98 -17.07 16.55
N LEU A 80 15.20 -15.83 16.99
CA LEU A 80 15.77 -15.55 18.30
C LEU A 80 14.80 -15.97 19.42
N GLU A 81 13.51 -15.70 19.27
CA GLU A 81 12.48 -16.11 20.23
C GLU A 81 12.32 -17.64 20.29
N GLU A 82 12.39 -18.34 19.16
CA GLU A 82 12.40 -19.80 19.11
C GLU A 82 13.61 -20.39 19.83
N LYS A 83 14.81 -19.82 19.61
CA LYS A 83 16.03 -20.24 20.31
C LYS A 83 15.93 -20.00 21.82
N LYS A 84 15.40 -18.86 22.25
CA LYS A 84 15.18 -18.56 23.69
C LYS A 84 14.23 -19.57 24.31
N ARG A 85 13.08 -19.84 23.67
CA ARG A 85 12.10 -20.83 24.13
C ARG A 85 12.68 -22.24 24.24
N SER A 86 13.50 -22.64 23.27
CA SER A 86 14.15 -23.95 23.26
C SER A 86 15.17 -24.09 24.39
N LYS A 87 16.00 -23.05 24.62
CA LYS A 87 16.95 -23.03 25.75
C LYS A 87 16.25 -23.10 27.11
N ILE A 88 15.14 -22.37 27.27
CA ILE A 88 14.34 -22.41 28.51
C ILE A 88 13.78 -23.81 28.73
N LYS A 89 13.20 -24.43 27.69
CA LYS A 89 12.64 -25.79 27.77
C LYS A 89 13.70 -26.84 28.14
N GLN A 90 14.90 -26.73 27.56
CA GLN A 90 16.02 -27.61 27.89
C GLN A 90 16.44 -27.45 29.36
N LYS A 91 16.63 -26.20 29.82
CA LYS A 91 17.03 -25.92 31.20
C LYS A 91 15.97 -26.39 32.22
N MET A 92 14.68 -26.26 31.89
CA MET A 92 13.59 -26.78 32.71
C MET A 92 13.54 -28.32 32.76
N LYS A 93 14.01 -29.00 31.70
CA LYS A 93 14.13 -30.46 31.68
C LYS A 93 15.31 -30.93 32.53
N GLU A 94 16.43 -30.20 32.51
CA GLU A 94 17.62 -30.46 33.33
C GLU A 94 17.36 -30.22 34.83
N LEU A 95 16.43 -29.31 35.18
CA LEU A 95 16.05 -28.99 36.56
C LEU A 95 14.98 -29.92 37.15
N ARG A 96 14.35 -30.77 36.34
CA ARG A 96 13.35 -31.74 36.80
C ARG A 96 14.08 -33.04 37.20
N ILE A 97 14.46 -33.12 38.48
CA ILE A 97 14.78 -34.38 39.19
C ILE A 97 13.47 -35.08 39.52
#